data_AF-A0AAN5REM7-F1
#
_entry.id   AF-A0AAN5REM7-F1
#
_cell.length_a   1.000
_cell.length_b   1.000
_cell.length_c   1.000
_cell.angle_alpha   90.00
_cell.angle_beta   90.00
_cell.angle_gamma   90.00
#
_symmetry.space_group_name_H-M   'P 1'
#
loop_
_entity.id
_entity.type
_entity.pdbx_description
1 polymer ?
#
loop_
_entity_poly.entity_id
_entity_poly.type
_entity_poly.pdbx_seq_one_letter_code
_entity_poly.pdbx_strand_id
1 'polypeptide(L)'
;MTDTNYLVSTPVTPFSTPRSFKSVAHGKIYIGSPDTDPVNPANQIPVYVVNEDSSEVRISQPITINAGGFPVYNGQIMKFITKQNFSMAVYDAYGVQQFYWPDISKIDPSSVFNLLLNMLGADDGAKYIGGLGFLTPEMFGAKRDGVSDDSEAVQLAIYRASIGPTKIIWVGGGKYLCSPVNFNIPSGVSIIGGGAGSGFIFPTPPSSAMHEFFTLAGNGSLLKDFSIQFNTGGLGSIGAVQAYGVWFKDTATNCRAEGLTIDGKYSDTVMGFSNGFRLTGQDNTVRNCIVTHCSMGVTVRGTRLSILDSHFDNGYTTEDGTVWTSSKPQWDGIACEGILDCLISGNTCTNNGQSGIYIGGGGAGYSSGNIITNNRCFHNWNRGIDTGISGTQSTTNDVTNFTISDNHLRDNRETQLWLYGTNNSRISNNSVFETSEYNTLFGTQASATRAGIALGLSSACVNNVIEGNTVIVQSTTPYSVVYNGTGHKISASNRILGGQTTYIFGTDALRLYFNNVEFYQGTFSPQLIVGSGLTLSSSTGRYTIKSGRVNFDISLTITASSPTVSVNHRIYSRGIICISTRQILQR
;
A
#
# COMPACT_ATOMS: atom_id res chain seq x y z
N MET A 1 63.98 -33.88 13.78
CA MET A 1 62.73 -33.65 14.53
C MET A 1 62.75 -34.57 15.71
N THR A 2 62.81 -34.02 16.93
CA THR A 2 62.39 -34.70 18.16
C THR A 2 61.95 -33.62 19.14
N ASP A 3 60.87 -32.97 18.73
CA ASP A 3 59.68 -32.62 19.51
C ASP A 3 59.87 -32.22 20.97
N THR A 4 59.74 -30.92 21.18
CA THR A 4 59.40 -30.29 22.46
C THR A 4 58.01 -30.78 22.90
N ASN A 5 57.96 -31.58 23.95
CA ASN A 5 56.70 -31.98 24.57
C ASN A 5 56.30 -30.97 25.64
N TYR A 6 55.15 -30.33 25.47
CA TYR A 6 54.51 -29.51 26.50
C TYR A 6 53.49 -30.37 27.25
N LEU A 7 53.66 -30.47 28.58
CA LEU A 7 52.64 -31.03 29.45
C LEU A 7 51.45 -30.05 29.51
N VAL A 8 50.32 -30.45 28.93
CA VAL A 8 49.03 -29.76 29.12
C VAL A 8 48.24 -30.56 30.16
N SER A 9 48.37 -30.19 31.43
CA SER A 9 47.54 -30.72 32.52
C SER A 9 46.33 -29.81 32.77
N THR A 10 45.27 -30.36 33.37
CA THR A 10 44.16 -29.54 33.91
C THR A 10 44.71 -28.53 34.93
N PRO A 11 44.37 -27.23 34.84
CA PRO A 11 44.75 -26.27 35.87
C PRO A 11 44.09 -26.69 37.20
N VAL A 12 44.90 -27.18 38.15
CA VAL A 12 44.47 -27.33 39.54
C VAL A 12 44.77 -25.99 40.22
N THR A 13 43.75 -25.31 40.73
CA THR A 13 43.94 -24.03 41.41
C THR A 13 44.55 -24.29 42.80
N PRO A 14 45.77 -23.78 43.12
CA PRO A 14 46.33 -23.93 44.46
C PRO A 14 45.54 -23.10 45.47
N PHE A 15 45.49 -23.54 46.73
CA PHE A 15 44.98 -22.73 47.82
C PHE A 15 45.95 -21.58 48.08
N SER A 16 45.52 -20.33 47.83
CA SER A 16 46.26 -19.11 48.14
C SER A 16 45.61 -18.37 49.31
N THR A 17 46.38 -17.63 50.11
CA THR A 17 45.85 -16.88 51.25
C THR A 17 44.79 -15.84 50.80
N PRO A 18 43.77 -15.52 51.61
CA PRO A 18 42.70 -14.59 51.21
C PRO A 18 43.18 -13.15 50.94
N ARG A 19 44.33 -12.77 51.51
CA ARG A 19 44.85 -11.39 51.47
C ARG A 19 46.10 -11.23 50.62
N SER A 20 46.60 -12.29 49.97
CA SER A 20 47.76 -12.23 49.08
C SER A 20 47.85 -13.45 48.16
N PHE A 21 48.50 -13.33 47.00
CA PHE A 21 48.75 -14.44 46.07
C PHE A 21 49.77 -15.48 46.59
N LYS A 22 50.04 -15.53 47.89
CA LYS A 22 50.90 -16.54 48.52
C LYS A 22 50.12 -17.84 48.69
N SER A 23 50.77 -18.98 48.50
CA SER A 23 50.18 -20.29 48.81
C SER A 23 49.84 -20.39 50.30
N VAL A 24 48.80 -21.16 50.64
CA VAL A 24 48.55 -21.66 51.99
C VAL A 24 49.51 -22.82 52.25
N ALA A 25 50.82 -22.54 52.14
CA ALA A 25 51.89 -23.51 52.25
C ALA A 25 51.84 -24.22 53.60
N HIS A 26 51.97 -25.55 53.59
CA HIS A 26 51.93 -26.38 54.81
C HIS A 26 50.63 -26.26 55.61
N GLY A 27 49.55 -25.79 54.96
CA GLY A 27 48.22 -25.71 55.53
C GLY A 27 47.53 -27.06 55.69
N LYS A 28 46.33 -27.01 56.27
CA LYS A 28 45.48 -28.16 56.58
C LYS A 28 44.09 -27.95 56.03
N ILE A 29 43.55 -28.94 55.33
CA ILE A 29 42.17 -28.97 54.84
C ILE A 29 41.39 -29.98 55.67
N TYR A 30 40.23 -29.56 56.14
CA TYR A 30 39.26 -30.37 56.89
C TYR A 30 37.96 -30.43 56.09
N ILE A 31 37.36 -31.62 56.03
CA ILE A 31 36.15 -31.98 55.30
C ILE A 31 35.15 -32.59 56.28
N GLY A 32 33.98 -31.97 56.43
CA GLY A 32 32.97 -32.38 57.40
C GLY A 32 31.57 -32.47 56.80
N SER A 33 30.60 -32.81 57.65
CA SER A 33 29.19 -32.78 57.27
C SER A 33 28.76 -31.33 56.95
N PRO A 34 27.85 -31.11 55.98
CA PRO A 34 27.35 -29.77 55.68
C PRO A 34 26.84 -29.02 56.92
N ASP A 35 27.05 -27.71 56.93
CA ASP A 35 26.71 -26.75 58.00
C ASP A 35 27.34 -27.04 59.38
N THR A 36 28.39 -27.87 59.44
CA THR A 36 29.13 -28.18 60.68
C THR A 36 30.60 -27.77 60.59
N ASP A 37 31.24 -27.53 61.75
CA ASP A 37 32.68 -27.28 61.84
C ASP A 37 33.48 -28.59 61.57
N PRO A 38 34.22 -28.69 60.45
CA PRO A 38 34.94 -29.90 60.07
C PRO A 38 36.24 -30.13 60.87
N VAL A 39 36.66 -29.17 61.70
CA VAL A 39 37.82 -29.38 62.59
C VAL A 39 37.49 -30.32 63.74
N ASN A 40 36.23 -30.30 64.21
CA ASN A 40 35.76 -31.25 65.21
C ASN A 40 35.74 -32.67 64.60
N PRO A 41 36.49 -33.64 65.15
CA PRO A 41 36.53 -35.01 64.61
C PRO A 41 35.16 -35.69 64.50
N ALA A 42 34.19 -35.32 65.35
CA ALA A 42 32.84 -35.86 65.30
C ALA A 42 32.06 -35.45 64.03
N ASN A 43 32.45 -34.33 63.41
CA ASN A 43 31.81 -33.79 62.22
C ASN A 43 32.49 -34.23 60.92
N GLN A 44 33.67 -34.85 61.00
CA GLN A 44 34.48 -35.23 59.83
C GLN A 44 33.86 -36.40 59.07
N ILE A 45 33.81 -36.28 57.74
CA ILE A 45 33.34 -37.35 56.86
C ILE A 45 34.51 -38.08 56.18
N PRO A 46 34.32 -39.31 55.67
CA PRO A 46 35.39 -40.02 54.97
C PRO A 46 35.90 -39.27 53.73
N VAL A 47 37.23 -39.15 53.63
CA VAL A 47 37.94 -38.65 52.44
C VAL A 47 38.77 -39.79 51.86
N TYR A 48 38.83 -39.85 50.54
CA TYR A 48 39.59 -40.86 49.81
C TYR A 48 40.58 -40.18 48.87
N VAL A 49 41.73 -40.83 48.68
CA VAL A 49 42.66 -40.55 47.59
C VAL A 49 42.37 -41.50 46.46
N VAL A 50 42.32 -40.98 45.23
CA VAL A 50 42.19 -41.79 44.00
C VAL A 50 43.59 -42.03 43.44
N ASN A 51 44.00 -43.30 43.38
CA ASN A 51 45.26 -43.73 42.78
C ASN A 51 45.16 -43.75 41.24
N GLU A 52 46.29 -43.91 40.56
CA GLU A 52 46.35 -43.97 39.09
C GLU A 52 45.54 -45.14 38.50
N ASP A 53 45.46 -46.26 39.23
CA ASP A 53 44.65 -47.43 38.87
C ASP A 53 43.15 -47.26 39.17
N SER A 54 42.72 -46.03 39.54
CA SER A 54 41.36 -45.68 39.97
C SER A 54 40.89 -46.34 41.27
N SER A 55 41.78 -47.00 42.01
CA SER A 55 41.46 -47.47 43.37
C SER A 55 41.33 -46.30 44.35
N GLU A 56 40.38 -46.42 45.29
CA GLU A 56 40.13 -45.41 46.31
C GLU A 56 40.67 -45.88 47.67
N VAL A 57 41.60 -45.11 48.24
CA VAL A 57 42.14 -45.38 49.58
C VAL A 57 41.61 -44.34 50.55
N ARG A 58 40.92 -44.78 51.60
CA ARG A 58 40.47 -43.88 52.68
C ARG A 58 41.67 -43.34 53.44
N ILE A 59 41.68 -42.04 53.67
CA ILE A 59 42.77 -41.35 54.40
C ILE A 59 42.27 -40.71 55.69
N SER A 60 43.20 -40.43 56.60
CA SER A 60 42.94 -39.59 57.77
C SER A 60 42.97 -38.11 57.40
N GLN A 61 42.17 -37.33 58.12
CA GLN A 61 42.18 -35.87 58.04
C GLN A 61 43.02 -35.29 59.19
N PRO A 62 43.61 -34.09 59.04
CA PRO A 62 43.49 -33.16 57.91
C PRO A 62 44.32 -33.57 56.68
N ILE A 63 43.86 -33.14 55.50
CA ILE A 63 44.64 -33.22 54.26
C ILE A 63 45.71 -32.12 54.32
N THR A 64 46.96 -32.46 54.02
CA THR A 64 48.08 -31.50 54.09
C THR A 64 48.20 -30.75 52.77
N ILE A 65 48.58 -29.48 52.82
CA ILE A 65 48.89 -28.65 51.64
C ILE A 65 50.42 -28.54 51.51
N ASN A 66 51.00 -28.76 50.33
CA ASN A 66 52.44 -28.58 50.12
C ASN A 66 52.84 -27.09 50.00
N ALA A 67 54.14 -26.81 49.86
CA ALA A 67 54.65 -25.44 49.72
C ALA A 67 54.06 -24.69 48.51
N GLY A 68 53.65 -25.40 47.46
CA GLY A 68 53.02 -24.84 46.27
C GLY A 68 51.52 -24.53 46.41
N GLY A 69 50.89 -24.86 47.55
CA GLY A 69 49.46 -24.63 47.77
C GLY A 69 48.56 -25.77 47.29
N PHE A 70 49.13 -26.94 46.94
CA PHE A 70 48.38 -28.09 46.47
C PHE A 70 48.11 -29.11 47.60
N PRO A 71 46.93 -29.72 47.66
CA PRO A 71 46.66 -30.81 48.60
C PRO A 71 47.52 -32.02 48.24
N VAL A 72 48.14 -32.64 49.26
CA VAL A 72 49.07 -33.75 49.11
C VAL A 72 48.76 -34.89 50.07
N TYR A 73 49.07 -36.11 49.63
CA TYR A 73 49.06 -37.32 50.43
C TYR A 73 50.42 -38.00 50.27
N ASN A 74 51.08 -38.35 51.38
CA ASN A 74 52.47 -38.83 51.39
C ASN A 74 53.46 -37.96 50.60
N GLY A 75 53.24 -36.64 50.59
CA GLY A 75 54.11 -35.67 49.91
C GLY A 75 53.87 -35.50 48.40
N GLN A 76 53.01 -36.32 47.79
CA GLN A 76 52.65 -36.22 46.38
C GLN A 76 51.30 -35.51 46.20
N ILE A 77 51.16 -34.74 45.11
CA ILE A 77 49.88 -34.12 44.75
C ILE A 77 48.93 -35.23 44.29
N MET A 78 47.83 -35.38 45.02
CA MET A 78 46.85 -36.43 44.76
C MET A 78 45.46 -35.83 44.50
N LYS A 79 44.58 -36.62 43.88
CA LYS A 79 43.16 -36.29 43.76
C LYS A 79 42.42 -36.81 44.98
N PHE A 80 41.74 -35.92 45.68
CA PHE A 80 40.93 -36.23 46.86
C PHE A 80 39.45 -36.19 46.48
N ILE A 81 38.69 -37.17 46.96
CA ILE A 81 37.25 -37.24 46.77
C ILE A 81 36.54 -37.52 48.10
N THR A 82 35.29 -37.07 48.19
CA THR A 82 34.31 -37.50 49.18
C THR A 82 33.04 -37.91 48.43
N LYS A 83 32.24 -38.81 49.01
CA LYS A 83 31.08 -39.45 48.35
C LYS A 83 29.76 -38.74 48.61
N GLN A 84 29.79 -37.62 49.32
CA GLN A 84 28.62 -36.82 49.70
C GLN A 84 28.98 -35.34 49.78
N ASN A 85 27.96 -34.48 49.87
CA ASN A 85 28.14 -33.06 50.13
C ASN A 85 28.89 -32.82 51.45
N PHE A 86 29.62 -31.70 51.55
CA PHE A 86 30.54 -31.44 52.67
C PHE A 86 30.70 -29.96 53.00
N SER A 87 31.05 -29.71 54.27
CA SER A 87 31.68 -28.46 54.71
C SER A 87 33.19 -28.56 54.55
N MET A 88 33.87 -27.45 54.30
CA MET A 88 35.33 -27.40 54.15
C MET A 88 35.93 -26.25 54.94
N ALA A 89 36.97 -26.53 55.70
CA ALA A 89 37.79 -25.49 56.33
C ALA A 89 39.26 -25.65 55.92
N VAL A 90 39.91 -24.53 55.62
CA VAL A 90 41.32 -24.49 55.24
C VAL A 90 42.05 -23.61 56.23
N TYR A 91 43.07 -24.17 56.86
CA TYR A 91 43.95 -23.50 57.84
C TYR A 91 45.35 -23.37 57.28
N ASP A 92 46.08 -22.32 57.63
CA ASP A 92 47.50 -22.20 57.32
C ASP A 92 48.38 -23.01 58.28
N ALA A 93 49.70 -22.99 58.03
CA ALA A 93 50.69 -23.68 58.86
C ALA A 93 50.72 -23.20 60.33
N TYR A 94 50.22 -22.00 60.62
CA TYR A 94 50.17 -21.41 61.95
C TYR A 94 48.84 -21.71 62.68
N GLY A 95 47.92 -22.45 62.05
CA GLY A 95 46.63 -22.80 62.62
C GLY A 95 45.58 -21.68 62.52
N VAL A 96 45.79 -20.69 61.65
CA VAL A 96 44.80 -19.63 61.37
C VAL A 96 43.90 -20.05 60.22
N GLN A 97 42.58 -19.98 60.42
CA GLN A 97 41.59 -20.29 59.38
C GLN A 97 41.69 -19.28 58.24
N GLN A 98 41.97 -19.77 57.05
CA GLN A 98 42.04 -18.98 55.82
C GLN A 98 40.69 -18.98 55.10
N PHE A 99 40.04 -20.15 55.02
CA PHE A 99 38.74 -20.29 54.37
C PHE A 99 37.83 -21.21 55.16
N TYR A 100 36.53 -20.92 55.08
CA TYR A 100 35.47 -21.78 55.55
C TYR A 100 34.31 -21.74 54.56
N TRP A 101 33.90 -22.91 54.11
CA TRP A 101 32.68 -23.12 53.37
C TRP A 101 31.77 -24.01 54.23
N PRO A 102 30.68 -23.47 54.80
CA PRO A 102 29.76 -24.26 55.61
C PRO A 102 29.09 -25.36 54.78
N ASP A 103 28.88 -25.13 53.48
CA ASP A 103 28.31 -26.09 52.55
C ASP A 103 28.76 -25.74 51.12
N ILE A 104 29.48 -26.64 50.47
CA ILE A 104 30.00 -26.46 49.10
C ILE A 104 28.89 -26.59 48.03
N SER A 105 27.73 -27.17 48.36
CA SER A 105 26.59 -27.31 47.42
C SER A 105 25.73 -26.05 47.25
N LYS A 106 25.93 -25.02 48.08
CA LYS A 106 25.07 -23.81 48.10
C LYS A 106 25.06 -23.01 46.80
N ILE A 107 25.92 -23.31 45.84
CA ILE A 107 25.72 -22.93 44.44
C ILE A 107 26.05 -24.14 43.57
N ASP A 108 25.10 -25.06 43.42
CA ASP A 108 25.12 -25.99 42.28
C ASP A 108 24.86 -25.19 41.00
N PRO A 109 25.83 -25.05 40.08
CA PRO A 109 25.63 -24.32 38.83
C PRO A 109 24.48 -24.91 38.00
N SER A 110 24.22 -26.21 38.13
CA SER A 110 23.12 -26.90 37.45
C SER A 110 21.77 -26.38 37.93
N SER A 111 21.63 -26.13 39.23
CA SER A 111 20.41 -25.58 39.82
C SER A 111 20.13 -24.15 39.37
N VAL A 112 21.17 -23.29 39.28
CA VAL A 112 21.02 -21.93 38.74
C VAL A 112 20.69 -21.94 37.25
N PHE A 113 21.34 -22.81 36.48
CA PHE A 113 21.07 -22.95 35.05
C PHE A 113 19.65 -23.47 34.79
N ASN A 114 19.17 -24.45 35.57
CA ASN A 114 17.81 -24.96 35.48
C ASN A 114 16.78 -23.90 35.87
N LEU A 115 17.04 -23.10 36.91
CA LEU A 115 16.17 -21.97 37.28
C LEU A 115 16.09 -20.96 36.14
N LEU A 116 17.23 -20.59 35.55
CA LEU A 116 17.26 -19.67 34.41
C LEU A 116 16.51 -20.25 33.21
N LEU A 117 16.72 -21.51 32.86
CA LEU A 117 15.99 -22.18 31.77
C LEU A 117 14.49 -22.21 32.03
N ASN A 118 14.06 -22.49 33.26
CA ASN A 118 12.64 -22.46 33.63
C ASN A 118 12.06 -21.03 33.55
N MET A 119 12.81 -20.01 33.97
CA MET A 119 12.40 -18.61 33.86
C MET A 119 12.31 -18.14 32.41
N LEU A 120 13.25 -18.53 31.56
CA LEU A 120 13.29 -18.14 30.15
C LEU A 120 12.31 -18.95 29.28
N GLY A 121 12.01 -20.20 29.66
CA GLY A 121 11.07 -21.07 28.98
C GLY A 121 9.60 -20.85 29.36
N ALA A 122 9.32 -20.01 30.36
CA ALA A 122 7.96 -19.60 30.71
C ALA A 122 7.36 -18.67 29.65
N ASP A 123 6.03 -18.56 29.60
CA ASP A 123 5.30 -17.71 28.64
C ASP A 123 5.75 -16.24 28.67
N ASP A 124 6.23 -15.76 29.82
CA ASP A 124 6.71 -14.40 30.02
C ASP A 124 8.23 -14.27 30.10
N GLY A 125 8.98 -15.32 29.72
CA GLY A 125 10.43 -15.40 29.89
C GLY A 125 11.22 -14.28 29.21
N ALA A 126 10.69 -13.76 28.09
CA ALA A 126 11.27 -12.61 27.39
C ALA A 126 11.42 -11.36 28.29
N LYS A 127 10.58 -11.18 29.32
CA LYS A 127 10.65 -10.03 30.24
C LYS A 127 11.97 -9.99 31.01
N TYR A 128 12.61 -11.14 31.23
CA TYR A 128 13.87 -11.25 31.96
C TYR A 128 15.10 -10.92 31.10
N ILE A 129 14.93 -10.75 29.78
CA ILE A 129 16.01 -10.43 28.83
C ILE A 129 15.75 -9.14 28.04
N GLY A 130 14.89 -8.26 28.56
CA GLY A 130 14.60 -6.94 27.98
C GLY A 130 13.30 -6.85 27.16
N GLY A 131 12.54 -7.94 27.07
CA GLY A 131 11.27 -8.00 26.35
C GLY A 131 11.43 -8.11 24.84
N LEU A 132 10.31 -8.25 24.14
CA LEU A 132 10.29 -8.21 22.67
C LEU A 132 10.11 -6.76 22.19
N GLY A 133 10.73 -6.42 21.06
CA GLY A 133 10.56 -5.13 20.38
C GLY A 133 9.17 -4.93 19.72
N PHE A 134 8.26 -5.88 19.92
CA PHE A 134 6.90 -5.90 19.38
C PHE A 134 5.97 -6.61 20.37
N LEU A 135 4.67 -6.32 20.25
CA LEU A 135 3.60 -7.07 20.88
C LEU A 135 3.01 -8.06 19.87
N THR A 136 2.39 -9.14 20.35
CA THR A 136 1.56 -10.00 19.50
C THR A 136 0.23 -10.26 20.21
N PRO A 137 -0.87 -10.52 19.47
CA PRO A 137 -2.14 -10.89 20.11
C PRO A 137 -2.03 -12.15 21.00
N GLU A 138 -1.12 -13.08 20.73
CA GLU A 138 -0.95 -14.31 21.54
C GLU A 138 -0.45 -14.01 22.96
N MET A 139 0.31 -12.91 23.16
CA MET A 139 0.67 -12.42 24.50
C MET A 139 -0.57 -12.06 25.34
N PHE A 140 -1.72 -11.94 24.70
CA PHE A 140 -3.01 -11.58 25.27
C PHE A 140 -4.06 -12.67 25.08
N GLY A 141 -3.63 -13.90 24.76
CA GLY A 141 -4.50 -15.08 24.73
C GLY A 141 -5.04 -15.48 23.35
N ALA A 142 -4.68 -14.77 22.28
CA ALA A 142 -5.08 -15.16 20.93
C ALA A 142 -4.61 -16.57 20.60
N LYS A 143 -5.46 -17.35 19.93
CA LYS A 143 -5.16 -18.70 19.45
C LYS A 143 -4.56 -18.68 18.05
N ARG A 144 -4.98 -17.74 17.19
CA ARG A 144 -4.51 -17.62 15.80
C ARG A 144 -4.64 -18.94 15.03
N ASP A 145 -5.74 -19.64 15.25
CA ASP A 145 -6.10 -20.88 14.56
C ASP A 145 -7.05 -20.64 13.38
N GLY A 146 -7.50 -19.39 13.18
CA GLY A 146 -8.48 -19.01 12.17
C GLY A 146 -9.91 -19.50 12.48
N VAL A 147 -10.17 -19.96 13.71
CA VAL A 147 -11.44 -20.55 14.14
C VAL A 147 -11.94 -19.90 15.44
N SER A 148 -11.07 -19.77 16.44
CA SER A 148 -11.35 -19.12 17.71
C SER A 148 -11.43 -17.61 17.53
N ASP A 149 -12.35 -16.96 18.25
CA ASP A 149 -12.47 -15.50 18.22
C ASP A 149 -11.32 -14.85 19.01
N ASP A 150 -10.44 -14.18 18.29
CA ASP A 150 -9.25 -13.51 18.81
C ASP A 150 -9.47 -12.00 19.07
N SER A 151 -10.71 -11.50 18.92
CA SER A 151 -11.03 -10.06 18.98
C SER A 151 -10.51 -9.37 20.24
N GLU A 152 -10.78 -9.95 21.42
CA GLU A 152 -10.37 -9.36 22.71
C GLU A 152 -8.84 -9.29 22.84
N ALA A 153 -8.14 -10.32 22.39
CA ALA A 153 -6.68 -10.38 22.45
C ALA A 153 -6.03 -9.34 21.53
N VAL A 154 -6.59 -9.12 20.33
CA VAL A 154 -6.16 -8.07 19.40
C VAL A 154 -6.44 -6.68 19.98
N GLN A 155 -7.63 -6.44 20.56
CA GLN A 155 -7.95 -5.18 21.24
C GLN A 155 -6.99 -4.90 22.40
N LEU A 156 -6.65 -5.93 23.18
CA LEU A 156 -5.73 -5.77 24.29
C LEU A 156 -4.29 -5.48 23.81
N ALA A 157 -3.84 -6.09 22.71
CA ALA A 157 -2.57 -5.75 22.08
C ALA A 157 -2.52 -4.27 21.65
N ILE A 158 -3.59 -3.78 21.02
CA ILE A 158 -3.73 -2.38 20.61
C ILE A 158 -3.73 -1.45 21.82
N TYR A 159 -4.50 -1.78 22.86
CA TYR A 159 -4.53 -1.00 24.10
C TYR A 159 -3.14 -0.93 24.74
N ARG A 160 -2.41 -2.05 24.82
CA ARG A 160 -1.06 -2.09 25.37
C ARG A 160 -0.07 -1.29 24.53
N ALA A 161 -0.16 -1.34 23.20
CA ALA A 161 0.64 -0.49 22.32
C ALA A 161 0.33 1.00 22.51
N SER A 162 -0.92 1.34 22.84
CA SER A 162 -1.33 2.74 23.05
C SER A 162 -0.63 3.38 24.26
N ILE A 163 -0.55 2.67 25.38
CA ILE A 163 0.00 3.18 26.65
C ILE A 163 1.47 2.80 26.88
N GLY A 164 1.95 1.76 26.22
CA GLY A 164 3.28 1.20 26.45
C GLY A 164 4.37 1.81 25.56
N PRO A 165 5.65 1.48 25.85
CA PRO A 165 6.79 1.93 25.04
C PRO A 165 6.85 1.21 23.68
N THR A 166 6.36 -0.02 23.58
CA THR A 166 6.32 -0.79 22.34
C THR A 166 5.12 -0.39 21.49
N LYS A 167 5.37 0.18 20.31
CA LYS A 167 4.33 0.66 19.38
C LYS A 167 4.03 -0.27 18.21
N ILE A 168 4.75 -1.37 18.09
CA ILE A 168 4.60 -2.34 17.00
C ILE A 168 3.82 -3.55 17.51
N ILE A 169 2.79 -3.94 16.77
CA ILE A 169 2.03 -5.17 16.94
C ILE A 169 2.33 -6.04 15.73
N TRP A 170 2.92 -7.20 15.97
CA TRP A 170 3.23 -8.18 14.94
C TRP A 170 2.10 -9.20 14.84
N VAL A 171 1.55 -9.35 13.63
CA VAL A 171 0.46 -10.28 13.28
C VAL A 171 0.88 -11.27 12.18
N GLY A 172 2.17 -11.37 11.88
CA GLY A 172 2.67 -12.16 10.75
C GLY A 172 2.63 -13.67 10.94
N GLY A 173 2.15 -14.17 12.08
CA GLY A 173 2.16 -15.61 12.38
C GLY A 173 0.98 -16.41 11.80
N GLY A 174 0.00 -15.78 11.15
CA GLY A 174 -1.20 -16.46 10.65
C GLY A 174 -2.46 -15.60 10.64
N LYS A 175 -3.63 -16.24 10.66
CA LYS A 175 -4.95 -15.60 10.60
C LYS A 175 -5.61 -15.53 11.97
N TYR A 176 -6.16 -14.38 12.30
CA TYR A 176 -6.98 -14.12 13.48
C TYR A 176 -8.44 -14.04 13.02
N LEU A 177 -9.27 -14.98 13.46
CA LEU A 177 -10.71 -14.87 13.27
C LEU A 177 -11.23 -13.89 14.32
N CYS A 178 -12.03 -12.91 13.89
CA CYS A 178 -12.56 -11.89 14.76
C CYS A 178 -14.06 -11.69 14.52
N SER A 179 -14.81 -11.45 15.60
CA SER A 179 -16.12 -10.80 15.52
C SER A 179 -16.00 -9.43 14.84
N PRO A 180 -17.09 -8.89 14.26
CA PRO A 180 -17.10 -7.56 13.65
C PRO A 180 -17.00 -6.47 14.73
N VAL A 181 -15.79 -6.30 15.26
CA VAL A 181 -15.38 -5.26 16.19
C VAL A 181 -14.56 -4.20 15.46
N ASN A 182 -14.57 -2.97 15.98
CA ASN A 182 -13.69 -1.91 15.48
C ASN A 182 -12.33 -1.98 16.20
N PHE A 183 -11.27 -2.16 15.42
CA PHE A 183 -9.89 -1.98 15.86
C PHE A 183 -9.44 -0.54 15.62
N ASN A 184 -9.59 0.29 16.65
CA ASN A 184 -9.16 1.69 16.63
C ASN A 184 -7.65 1.80 16.88
N ILE A 185 -6.89 2.24 15.88
CA ILE A 185 -5.42 2.31 15.89
C ILE A 185 -4.96 3.68 16.41
N PRO A 186 -4.33 3.74 17.60
CA PRO A 186 -3.83 4.98 18.18
C PRO A 186 -2.67 5.58 17.38
N SER A 187 -2.42 6.88 17.57
CA SER A 187 -1.27 7.59 16.99
C SER A 187 0.05 6.84 17.22
N GLY A 188 0.83 6.69 16.15
CA GLY A 188 2.15 6.05 16.18
C GLY A 188 2.14 4.53 16.35
N VAL A 189 0.98 3.90 16.58
CA VAL A 189 0.87 2.44 16.65
C VAL A 189 0.88 1.85 15.24
N SER A 190 1.65 0.77 15.09
CA SER A 190 1.80 0.04 13.83
C SER A 190 1.35 -1.41 14.00
N ILE A 191 0.50 -1.91 13.10
CA ILE A 191 0.22 -3.34 12.95
C ILE A 191 0.94 -3.83 11.69
N ILE A 192 1.80 -4.84 11.85
CA ILE A 192 2.65 -5.36 10.78
C ILE A 192 2.48 -6.88 10.69
N GLY A 193 2.14 -7.38 9.50
CA GLY A 193 2.03 -8.80 9.22
C GLY A 193 3.16 -9.36 8.36
N GLY A 194 2.94 -10.58 7.87
CA GLY A 194 3.85 -11.35 7.01
C GLY A 194 3.35 -11.50 5.56
N GLY A 195 2.45 -10.63 5.12
CA GLY A 195 1.80 -10.63 3.82
C GLY A 195 0.38 -11.23 3.85
N ALA A 196 -0.15 -11.54 2.66
CA ALA A 196 -1.53 -12.00 2.46
C ALA A 196 -1.87 -13.32 3.20
N GLY A 197 -0.88 -14.12 3.61
CA GLY A 197 -1.07 -15.32 4.45
C GLY A 197 -1.38 -15.02 5.91
N SER A 198 -1.17 -13.79 6.36
CA SER A 198 -1.44 -13.31 7.72
C SER A 198 -2.59 -12.30 7.75
N GLY A 199 -3.12 -11.97 8.92
CA GLY A 199 -4.12 -10.90 9.10
C GLY A 199 -5.44 -11.38 9.69
N PHE A 200 -6.53 -10.74 9.29
CA PHE A 200 -7.81 -10.80 10.01
C PHE A 200 -8.93 -11.33 9.12
N ILE A 201 -9.79 -12.17 9.69
CA ILE A 201 -10.96 -12.76 9.05
C ILE A 201 -12.20 -12.39 9.86
N PHE A 202 -13.19 -11.80 9.21
CA PHE A 202 -14.48 -11.41 9.78
C PHE A 202 -15.60 -12.14 9.03
N PRO A 203 -15.89 -13.40 9.38
CA PRO A 203 -16.84 -14.23 8.64
C PRO A 203 -18.30 -13.83 8.90
N THR A 204 -18.56 -13.19 10.04
CA THR A 204 -19.90 -12.71 10.41
C THR A 204 -20.09 -11.29 9.89
N PRO A 205 -21.09 -11.04 9.01
CA PRO A 205 -21.42 -9.69 8.57
C PRO A 205 -21.72 -8.76 9.76
N PRO A 206 -21.34 -7.47 9.69
CA PRO A 206 -21.73 -6.51 10.71
C PRO A 206 -23.24 -6.41 10.87
N SER A 207 -23.73 -6.24 12.11
CA SER A 207 -25.18 -6.15 12.39
C SER A 207 -25.81 -4.82 11.96
N SER A 208 -25.00 -3.80 11.70
CA SER A 208 -25.42 -2.48 11.26
C SER A 208 -24.51 -1.95 10.15
N ALA A 209 -25.06 -1.05 9.32
CA ALA A 209 -24.28 -0.31 8.34
C ALA A 209 -23.23 0.59 9.02
N MET A 210 -22.31 1.07 8.20
CA MET A 210 -21.16 1.93 8.52
C MET A 210 -20.17 1.30 9.50
N HIS A 211 -20.06 -0.03 9.48
CA HIS A 211 -19.07 -0.71 10.30
C HIS A 211 -17.65 -0.41 9.82
N GLU A 212 -16.73 -0.19 10.75
CA GLU A 212 -15.33 0.14 10.48
C GLU A 212 -14.47 -0.94 11.15
N PHE A 213 -13.83 -1.81 10.36
CA PHE A 213 -12.99 -2.88 10.94
C PHE A 213 -11.70 -2.31 11.52
N PHE A 214 -11.04 -1.42 10.78
CA PHE A 214 -9.85 -0.70 11.24
C PHE A 214 -10.04 0.80 11.12
N THR A 215 -9.74 1.54 12.18
CA THR A 215 -9.83 2.99 12.20
C THR A 215 -8.47 3.61 12.48
N LEU A 216 -8.05 4.58 11.66
CA LEU A 216 -6.92 5.44 11.96
C LEU A 216 -7.44 6.86 12.11
N ALA A 217 -7.38 7.41 13.31
CA ALA A 217 -7.84 8.78 13.59
C ALA A 217 -6.71 9.71 14.07
N GLY A 218 -5.51 9.14 14.32
CA GLY A 218 -4.38 9.82 14.90
C GLY A 218 -3.32 10.28 13.90
N ASN A 219 -2.09 10.44 14.39
CA ASN A 219 -0.93 10.80 13.59
C ASN A 219 0.05 9.62 13.47
N GLY A 220 0.54 9.34 12.26
CA GLY A 220 1.70 8.47 12.04
C GLY A 220 1.49 6.98 12.29
N SER A 221 0.25 6.50 12.26
CA SER A 221 -0.07 5.08 12.44
C SER A 221 0.11 4.29 11.13
N LEU A 222 0.44 3.01 11.22
CA LEU A 222 0.76 2.16 10.07
C LEU A 222 0.02 0.82 10.13
N LEU A 223 -0.65 0.44 9.04
CA LEU A 223 -1.08 -0.92 8.77
C LEU A 223 -0.25 -1.49 7.63
N LYS A 224 0.42 -2.63 7.84
CA LYS A 224 1.39 -3.13 6.86
C LYS A 224 1.38 -4.64 6.67
N ASP A 225 1.38 -5.09 5.42
CA ASP A 225 1.65 -6.47 4.99
C ASP A 225 0.76 -7.51 5.69
N PHE A 226 -0.57 -7.35 5.66
CA PHE A 226 -1.51 -8.39 6.12
C PHE A 226 -2.83 -8.33 5.36
N SER A 227 -3.67 -9.36 5.48
CA SER A 227 -4.99 -9.36 4.87
C SER A 227 -6.11 -8.86 5.79
N ILE A 228 -7.16 -8.30 5.19
CA ILE A 228 -8.44 -8.03 5.85
C ILE A 228 -9.51 -8.72 5.00
N GLN A 229 -10.07 -9.81 5.49
CA GLN A 229 -11.07 -10.60 4.79
C GLN A 229 -12.39 -10.48 5.53
N PHE A 230 -13.44 -9.97 4.90
CA PHE A 230 -14.71 -9.76 5.58
C PHE A 230 -15.91 -10.11 4.70
N ASN A 231 -17.02 -10.41 5.36
CA ASN A 231 -18.31 -10.60 4.74
C ASN A 231 -19.21 -9.38 5.00
N THR A 232 -20.15 -9.16 4.08
CA THR A 232 -21.16 -8.10 4.17
C THR A 232 -22.58 -8.68 4.19
N GLY A 233 -22.73 -9.97 3.89
CA GLY A 233 -24.03 -10.64 3.80
C GLY A 233 -24.90 -10.14 2.65
N GLY A 234 -24.30 -9.53 1.63
CA GLY A 234 -25.05 -8.88 0.53
C GLY A 234 -25.79 -7.61 0.94
N LEU A 235 -25.49 -7.03 2.11
CA LEU A 235 -26.18 -5.86 2.66
C LEU A 235 -25.50 -4.54 2.27
N GLY A 236 -26.21 -3.42 2.46
CA GLY A 236 -25.69 -2.06 2.30
C GLY A 236 -26.15 -1.36 1.03
N SER A 237 -25.85 -0.07 0.93
CA SER A 237 -26.12 0.76 -0.25
C SER A 237 -25.17 1.97 -0.30
N ILE A 238 -25.20 2.76 -1.38
CA ILE A 238 -24.40 3.99 -1.46
C ILE A 238 -24.69 5.00 -0.33
N GLY A 239 -25.94 5.08 0.15
CA GLY A 239 -26.32 5.96 1.25
C GLY A 239 -26.05 5.37 2.65
N ALA A 240 -25.82 4.06 2.73
CA ALA A 240 -25.61 3.31 3.96
C ALA A 240 -24.65 2.14 3.66
N VAL A 241 -23.36 2.47 3.49
CA VAL A 241 -22.29 1.48 3.23
C VAL A 241 -22.28 0.48 4.37
N GLN A 242 -22.28 -0.82 4.09
CA GLN A 242 -22.32 -1.85 5.13
C GLN A 242 -21.03 -1.86 5.96
N ALA A 243 -19.88 -1.88 5.29
CA ALA A 243 -18.59 -2.02 5.94
C ALA A 243 -17.46 -1.26 5.22
N TYR A 244 -16.48 -0.84 6.03
CA TYR A 244 -15.20 -0.28 5.61
C TYR A 244 -14.09 -1.17 6.13
N GLY A 245 -13.23 -1.66 5.24
CA GLY A 245 -12.02 -2.41 5.63
C GLY A 245 -11.12 -1.57 6.51
N VAL A 246 -10.72 -0.40 6.00
CA VAL A 246 -9.90 0.58 6.74
C VAL A 246 -10.46 1.99 6.55
N TRP A 247 -10.68 2.71 7.65
CA TRP A 247 -11.13 4.10 7.64
C TRP A 247 -10.06 5.01 8.26
N PHE A 248 -9.45 5.86 7.43
CA PHE A 248 -8.67 7.02 7.85
C PHE A 248 -9.63 8.17 8.11
N LYS A 249 -9.82 8.55 9.37
CA LYS A 249 -10.75 9.63 9.73
C LYS A 249 -10.22 10.99 9.25
N ASP A 250 -11.07 12.00 9.30
CA ASP A 250 -10.75 13.38 8.92
C ASP A 250 -9.64 13.99 9.78
N THR A 251 -9.49 13.52 11.02
CA THR A 251 -8.40 13.88 11.93
C THR A 251 -7.08 13.14 11.64
N ALA A 252 -7.09 12.13 10.76
CA ALA A 252 -5.91 11.32 10.48
C ALA A 252 -4.85 12.13 9.72
N THR A 253 -3.61 12.07 10.20
CA THR A 253 -2.46 12.69 9.53
C THR A 253 -1.27 11.74 9.43
N ASN A 254 -0.52 11.79 8.33
CA ASN A 254 0.68 10.97 8.10
C ASN A 254 0.51 9.46 8.35
N CYS A 255 -0.72 8.95 8.31
CA CYS A 255 -1.04 7.55 8.50
C CYS A 255 -0.86 6.80 7.18
N ARG A 256 -0.57 5.50 7.27
CA ARG A 256 -0.26 4.68 6.09
C ARG A 256 -0.92 3.30 6.14
N ALA A 257 -1.38 2.85 4.99
CA ALA A 257 -1.71 1.44 4.72
C ALA A 257 -0.81 0.97 3.57
N GLU A 258 -0.02 -0.08 3.81
CA GLU A 258 1.00 -0.55 2.88
C GLU A 258 0.92 -2.07 2.70
N GLY A 259 0.81 -2.58 1.48
CA GLY A 259 0.89 -4.03 1.26
C GLY A 259 -0.31 -4.82 1.80
N LEU A 260 -1.46 -4.17 2.01
CA LEU A 260 -2.66 -4.86 2.50
C LEU A 260 -3.36 -5.63 1.39
N THR A 261 -3.91 -6.79 1.71
CA THR A 261 -4.83 -7.54 0.84
C THR A 261 -6.22 -7.53 1.44
N ILE A 262 -7.14 -6.76 0.87
CA ILE A 262 -8.50 -6.61 1.37
C ILE A 262 -9.46 -7.35 0.45
N ASP A 263 -10.33 -8.16 1.02
CA ASP A 263 -11.36 -8.89 0.28
C ASP A 263 -12.73 -8.74 0.96
N GLY A 264 -13.67 -8.10 0.27
CA GLY A 264 -14.99 -7.74 0.81
C GLY A 264 -16.09 -8.79 0.60
N LYS A 265 -15.71 -9.97 0.09
CA LYS A 265 -16.58 -11.12 -0.19
C LYS A 265 -15.85 -12.42 0.19
N TYR A 266 -15.28 -12.47 1.40
CA TYR A 266 -14.38 -13.54 1.84
C TYR A 266 -14.95 -14.96 1.63
N SER A 267 -16.11 -15.23 2.22
CA SER A 267 -16.81 -16.52 2.08
C SER A 267 -18.26 -16.35 1.64
N ASP A 268 -18.70 -15.10 1.46
CA ASP A 268 -20.00 -14.76 0.91
C ASP A 268 -20.10 -15.21 -0.57
N THR A 269 -21.29 -15.61 -0.97
CA THR A 269 -21.61 -15.86 -2.38
C THR A 269 -22.07 -14.60 -3.11
N VAL A 270 -22.49 -13.58 -2.37
CA VAL A 270 -23.02 -12.30 -2.88
C VAL A 270 -22.25 -11.15 -2.26
N MET A 271 -21.81 -10.20 -3.09
CA MET A 271 -21.16 -8.98 -2.63
C MET A 271 -22.21 -8.01 -2.06
N GLY A 272 -21.95 -7.43 -0.89
CA GLY A 272 -22.70 -6.29 -0.35
C GLY A 272 -22.00 -4.96 -0.62
N PHE A 273 -22.57 -3.87 -0.13
CA PHE A 273 -22.02 -2.54 -0.33
C PHE A 273 -20.89 -2.24 0.67
N SER A 274 -19.64 -2.22 0.22
CA SER A 274 -18.48 -2.01 1.09
C SER A 274 -17.36 -1.24 0.43
N ASN A 275 -16.48 -0.64 1.25
CA ASN A 275 -15.28 0.01 0.74
C ASN A 275 -14.04 -0.66 1.32
N GLY A 276 -13.04 -0.93 0.49
CA GLY A 276 -11.75 -1.41 1.00
C GLY A 276 -11.11 -0.35 1.90
N PHE A 277 -11.06 0.87 1.38
CA PHE A 277 -10.55 2.04 2.10
C PHE A 277 -11.52 3.22 2.07
N ARG A 278 -11.61 3.92 3.21
CA ARG A 278 -12.08 5.29 3.31
C ARG A 278 -10.91 6.17 3.69
N LEU A 279 -10.30 6.83 2.71
CA LEU A 279 -9.11 7.65 2.89
C LEU A 279 -9.52 9.12 3.05
N THR A 280 -9.47 9.64 4.28
CA THR A 280 -9.71 11.06 4.55
C THR A 280 -8.58 11.72 5.34
N GLY A 281 -8.74 12.98 5.72
CA GLY A 281 -7.73 13.75 6.45
C GLY A 281 -6.65 14.34 5.55
N GLN A 282 -5.41 14.31 6.02
CA GLN A 282 -4.29 15.00 5.37
C GLN A 282 -3.01 14.17 5.36
N ASP A 283 -2.24 14.21 4.27
CA ASP A 283 -0.91 13.56 4.18
C ASP A 283 -0.91 12.02 4.41
N ASN A 284 -2.07 11.37 4.23
CA ASN A 284 -2.20 9.92 4.41
C ASN A 284 -1.92 9.17 3.10
N THR A 285 -1.40 7.94 3.21
CA THR A 285 -1.01 7.11 2.06
C THR A 285 -1.63 5.73 2.09
N VAL A 286 -2.19 5.30 0.95
CA VAL A 286 -2.47 3.90 0.62
C VAL A 286 -1.50 3.49 -0.47
N ARG A 287 -0.72 2.41 -0.27
CA ARG A 287 0.22 1.93 -1.29
C ARG A 287 0.37 0.43 -1.36
N ASN A 288 0.70 -0.09 -2.55
CA ASN A 288 0.97 -1.51 -2.77
C ASN A 288 -0.16 -2.44 -2.25
N CYS A 289 -1.40 -1.95 -2.20
CA CYS A 289 -2.52 -2.71 -1.68
C CYS A 289 -3.24 -3.44 -2.82
N ILE A 290 -3.88 -4.56 -2.49
CA ILE A 290 -4.81 -5.27 -3.38
C ILE A 290 -6.18 -5.23 -2.70
N VAL A 291 -7.19 -4.74 -3.38
CA VAL A 291 -8.57 -4.72 -2.89
C VAL A 291 -9.47 -5.41 -3.89
N THR A 292 -10.10 -6.48 -3.44
CA THR A 292 -11.07 -7.26 -4.21
C THR A 292 -12.45 -7.24 -3.59
N HIS A 293 -13.47 -7.39 -4.43
CA HIS A 293 -14.88 -7.55 -4.01
C HIS A 293 -15.37 -6.51 -2.98
N CYS A 294 -14.90 -5.27 -3.11
CA CYS A 294 -15.45 -4.12 -2.41
C CYS A 294 -16.16 -3.25 -3.44
N SER A 295 -17.34 -2.71 -3.12
CA SER A 295 -18.08 -1.80 -3.99
C SER A 295 -17.22 -0.70 -4.56
N MET A 296 -16.46 -0.05 -3.68
CA MET A 296 -15.40 0.86 -4.06
C MET A 296 -14.09 0.40 -3.45
N GLY A 297 -13.04 0.31 -4.26
CA GLY A 297 -11.71 -0.05 -3.77
C GLY A 297 -11.21 0.96 -2.73
N VAL A 298 -11.27 2.24 -3.10
CA VAL A 298 -10.98 3.39 -2.21
C VAL A 298 -12.00 4.49 -2.43
N THR A 299 -12.47 5.09 -1.35
CA THR A 299 -13.15 6.39 -1.38
C THR A 299 -12.30 7.46 -0.72
N VAL A 300 -12.20 8.64 -1.32
CA VAL A 300 -11.20 9.66 -0.96
C VAL A 300 -11.83 11.02 -0.76
N ARG A 301 -11.50 11.68 0.37
CA ARG A 301 -11.88 13.08 0.67
C ARG A 301 -10.81 13.73 1.55
N GLY A 302 -10.15 14.78 1.10
CA GLY A 302 -9.09 15.41 1.91
C GLY A 302 -7.99 16.05 1.09
N THR A 303 -6.82 16.24 1.71
CA THR A 303 -5.72 17.04 1.15
C THR A 303 -4.40 16.30 1.16
N ARG A 304 -3.62 16.36 0.08
CA ARG A 304 -2.30 15.73 -0.06
C ARG A 304 -2.32 14.23 0.26
N LEU A 305 -3.38 13.56 -0.17
CA LEU A 305 -3.53 12.12 -0.02
C LEU A 305 -2.83 11.40 -1.18
N SER A 306 -2.24 10.25 -0.91
CA SER A 306 -1.52 9.46 -1.91
C SER A 306 -2.10 8.05 -2.05
N ILE A 307 -2.41 7.65 -3.28
CA ILE A 307 -2.86 6.30 -3.62
C ILE A 307 -1.92 5.76 -4.69
N LEU A 308 -1.07 4.82 -4.29
CA LEU A 308 0.12 4.46 -5.04
C LEU A 308 0.15 2.96 -5.33
N ASP A 309 0.48 2.58 -6.56
CA ASP A 309 0.91 1.22 -6.90
C ASP A 309 -0.04 0.11 -6.41
N SER A 310 -1.34 0.39 -6.37
CA SER A 310 -2.37 -0.49 -5.79
C SER A 310 -3.31 -1.07 -6.85
N HIS A 311 -3.98 -2.16 -6.54
CA HIS A 311 -4.91 -2.86 -7.42
C HIS A 311 -6.33 -2.84 -6.84
N PHE A 312 -7.29 -2.40 -7.65
CA PHE A 312 -8.70 -2.26 -7.27
C PHE A 312 -9.59 -2.95 -8.30
N ASP A 313 -10.26 -4.02 -7.87
CA ASP A 313 -11.07 -4.87 -8.73
C ASP A 313 -12.31 -5.38 -7.96
N ASN A 314 -13.52 -5.02 -8.39
CA ASN A 314 -14.74 -5.50 -7.73
C ASN A 314 -15.46 -6.63 -8.45
N GLY A 315 -14.78 -7.26 -9.41
CA GLY A 315 -15.20 -8.48 -10.09
C GLY A 315 -16.39 -8.29 -11.03
N TYR A 316 -16.77 -7.06 -11.37
CA TYR A 316 -18.00 -6.82 -12.11
C TYR A 316 -18.01 -7.51 -13.48
N THR A 317 -17.02 -7.27 -14.34
CA THR A 317 -16.98 -7.88 -15.68
C THR A 317 -16.62 -9.36 -15.67
N THR A 318 -16.03 -9.85 -14.58
CA THR A 318 -15.61 -11.26 -14.45
C THR A 318 -16.67 -12.14 -13.79
N GLU A 319 -17.52 -11.58 -12.92
CA GLU A 319 -18.54 -12.33 -12.16
C GLU A 319 -19.99 -11.97 -12.51
N ASP A 320 -20.28 -10.73 -12.92
CA ASP A 320 -21.65 -10.25 -13.18
C ASP A 320 -21.85 -9.92 -14.67
N GLY A 321 -21.21 -8.86 -15.17
CA GLY A 321 -21.18 -8.49 -16.59
C GLY A 321 -22.52 -8.07 -17.21
N THR A 322 -23.62 -8.13 -16.46
CA THR A 322 -24.96 -7.75 -16.92
C THR A 322 -25.23 -6.26 -16.75
N VAL A 323 -26.14 -5.67 -17.55
CA VAL A 323 -26.49 -4.23 -17.51
C VAL A 323 -26.43 -3.64 -16.11
N TRP A 324 -25.55 -2.67 -15.90
CA TRP A 324 -25.40 -2.03 -14.61
C TRP A 324 -26.64 -1.22 -14.22
N THR A 325 -26.98 -1.27 -12.93
CA THR A 325 -28.00 -0.45 -12.29
C THR A 325 -27.47 0.05 -10.95
N SER A 326 -28.04 1.14 -10.43
CA SER A 326 -27.62 1.72 -9.14
C SER A 326 -27.86 0.81 -7.92
N SER A 327 -28.59 -0.30 -8.09
CA SER A 327 -28.78 -1.32 -7.06
C SER A 327 -27.64 -2.33 -7.00
N LYS A 328 -26.75 -2.39 -8.01
CA LYS A 328 -25.61 -3.28 -7.97
C LYS A 328 -24.56 -2.79 -6.96
N PRO A 329 -23.90 -3.71 -6.25
CA PRO A 329 -22.88 -3.36 -5.29
C PRO A 329 -21.56 -2.95 -5.96
N GLN A 330 -21.28 -3.32 -7.20
CA GLN A 330 -20.05 -2.95 -7.90
C GLN A 330 -20.09 -1.51 -8.43
N TRP A 331 -19.20 -0.65 -7.91
CA TRP A 331 -19.05 0.76 -8.29
C TRP A 331 -17.62 1.00 -8.78
N ASP A 332 -17.00 2.13 -8.44
CA ASP A 332 -15.71 2.56 -8.98
C ASP A 332 -14.52 1.88 -8.30
N GLY A 333 -13.40 1.73 -8.99
CA GLY A 333 -12.16 1.28 -8.35
C GLY A 333 -11.66 2.30 -7.31
N ILE A 334 -11.49 3.55 -7.75
CA ILE A 334 -11.17 4.70 -6.91
C ILE A 334 -12.24 5.77 -7.12
N ALA A 335 -12.88 6.23 -6.04
CA ALA A 335 -13.87 7.31 -6.08
C ALA A 335 -13.46 8.48 -5.17
N CYS A 336 -13.22 9.63 -5.76
CA CYS A 336 -12.78 10.83 -5.06
C CYS A 336 -13.84 11.93 -5.11
N GLU A 337 -14.04 12.64 -4.00
CA GLU A 337 -14.89 13.84 -3.92
C GLU A 337 -14.22 14.88 -3.03
N GLY A 338 -14.09 16.13 -3.50
CA GLY A 338 -13.50 17.22 -2.72
C GLY A 338 -12.05 16.97 -2.30
N ILE A 339 -11.18 16.59 -3.25
CA ILE A 339 -9.77 16.29 -2.99
C ILE A 339 -8.83 17.39 -3.48
N LEU A 340 -7.83 17.73 -2.67
CA LEU A 340 -6.88 18.81 -2.93
C LEU A 340 -5.44 18.31 -2.94
N ASP A 341 -4.70 18.62 -3.99
CA ASP A 341 -3.26 18.31 -4.11
C ASP A 341 -2.92 16.82 -3.91
N CYS A 342 -3.83 15.92 -4.27
CA CYS A 342 -3.65 14.49 -4.11
C CYS A 342 -2.90 13.86 -5.29
N LEU A 343 -2.20 12.76 -5.01
CA LEU A 343 -1.47 11.97 -5.99
C LEU A 343 -2.11 10.58 -6.14
N ILE A 344 -2.57 10.27 -7.36
CA ILE A 344 -3.10 8.95 -7.73
C ILE A 344 -2.17 8.40 -8.81
N SER A 345 -1.28 7.49 -8.42
CA SER A 345 -0.20 7.03 -9.29
C SER A 345 0.04 5.53 -9.30
N GLY A 346 0.34 4.95 -10.45
CA GLY A 346 0.78 3.55 -10.57
C GLY A 346 -0.33 2.52 -10.30
N ASN A 347 -1.57 2.94 -10.14
CA ASN A 347 -2.66 2.04 -9.75
C ASN A 347 -3.18 1.25 -10.94
N THR A 348 -3.81 0.10 -10.65
CA THR A 348 -4.47 -0.75 -11.62
C THR A 348 -5.93 -0.93 -11.22
N CYS A 349 -6.85 -0.27 -11.91
CA CYS A 349 -8.29 -0.29 -11.64
C CYS A 349 -9.02 -1.05 -12.75
N THR A 350 -9.53 -2.23 -12.43
CA THR A 350 -10.00 -3.19 -13.43
C THR A 350 -11.32 -3.82 -13.07
N ASN A 351 -12.08 -4.23 -14.09
CA ASN A 351 -13.29 -5.01 -13.91
C ASN A 351 -14.30 -4.36 -12.94
N ASN A 352 -14.35 -3.03 -12.90
CA ASN A 352 -15.22 -2.31 -11.98
C ASN A 352 -16.60 -2.05 -12.60
N GLY A 353 -17.65 -2.09 -11.76
CA GLY A 353 -19.03 -1.81 -12.18
C GLY A 353 -19.32 -0.36 -12.55
N GLN A 354 -18.45 0.59 -12.16
CA GLN A 354 -18.48 1.96 -12.64
C GLN A 354 -17.13 2.33 -13.27
N SER A 355 -16.49 3.43 -12.89
CA SER A 355 -15.24 3.88 -13.50
C SER A 355 -14.03 3.24 -12.83
N GLY A 356 -12.90 3.15 -13.53
CA GLY A 356 -11.64 2.76 -12.90
C GLY A 356 -11.24 3.78 -11.83
N ILE A 357 -11.15 5.04 -12.25
CA ILE A 357 -10.88 6.18 -11.38
C ILE A 357 -11.93 7.26 -11.65
N TYR A 358 -12.70 7.63 -10.64
CA TYR A 358 -13.62 8.76 -10.66
C TYR A 358 -13.14 9.87 -9.72
N ILE A 359 -13.14 11.11 -10.20
CA ILE A 359 -12.87 12.30 -9.39
C ILE A 359 -13.93 13.36 -9.65
N GLY A 360 -14.74 13.60 -8.63
CA GLY A 360 -15.83 14.55 -8.66
C GLY A 360 -15.57 15.86 -7.93
N GLY A 361 -16.49 16.80 -8.14
CA GLY A 361 -16.72 17.96 -7.28
C GLY A 361 -18.03 17.89 -6.49
N GLY A 362 -18.75 16.77 -6.52
CA GLY A 362 -20.11 16.63 -6.02
C GLY A 362 -20.25 16.43 -4.51
N GLY A 363 -21.23 17.09 -3.89
CA GLY A 363 -21.79 16.65 -2.60
C GLY A 363 -20.93 16.79 -1.34
N ALA A 364 -19.67 17.25 -1.43
CA ALA A 364 -18.85 17.58 -0.25
C ALA A 364 -17.62 18.47 -0.51
N GLY A 365 -17.31 18.90 -1.74
CA GLY A 365 -16.24 19.86 -1.95
C GLY A 365 -15.65 19.96 -3.36
N TYR A 366 -14.93 21.04 -3.55
CA TYR A 366 -14.11 21.37 -4.71
C TYR A 366 -12.87 20.48 -4.82
N SER A 367 -12.56 20.00 -6.03
CA SER A 367 -11.37 19.19 -6.29
C SER A 367 -10.36 19.95 -7.15
N SER A 368 -9.11 20.08 -6.66
CA SER A 368 -8.07 20.83 -7.38
C SER A 368 -6.63 20.42 -7.09
N GLY A 369 -5.74 20.71 -8.05
CA GLY A 369 -4.29 20.46 -7.89
C GLY A 369 -3.90 18.99 -7.96
N ASN A 370 -4.84 18.10 -8.32
CA ASN A 370 -4.62 16.66 -8.27
C ASN A 370 -3.80 16.15 -9.46
N ILE A 371 -2.97 15.15 -9.21
CA ILE A 371 -2.14 14.46 -10.21
C ILE A 371 -2.62 13.02 -10.35
N ILE A 372 -3.02 12.64 -11.57
CA ILE A 372 -3.44 11.30 -11.96
C ILE A 372 -2.45 10.79 -13.00
N THR A 373 -1.50 9.96 -12.58
CA THR A 373 -0.38 9.58 -13.46
C THR A 373 -0.03 8.11 -13.45
N ASN A 374 0.43 7.56 -14.57
CA ASN A 374 0.92 6.17 -14.65
C ASN A 374 -0.09 5.10 -14.17
N ASN A 375 -1.40 5.38 -14.21
CA ASN A 375 -2.42 4.41 -13.84
C ASN A 375 -2.82 3.56 -15.04
N ARG A 376 -3.29 2.34 -14.77
CA ARG A 376 -3.86 1.41 -15.75
C ARG A 376 -5.33 1.22 -15.42
N CYS A 377 -6.23 1.63 -16.32
CA CYS A 377 -7.67 1.43 -16.14
C CYS A 377 -8.24 0.67 -17.33
N PHE A 378 -8.74 -0.54 -17.09
CA PHE A 378 -9.25 -1.39 -18.15
C PHE A 378 -10.43 -2.24 -17.74
N HIS A 379 -11.29 -2.57 -18.71
CA HIS A 379 -12.46 -3.44 -18.53
C HIS A 379 -13.48 -2.92 -17.51
N ASN A 380 -13.52 -1.61 -17.27
CA ASN A 380 -14.53 -1.01 -16.39
C ASN A 380 -15.82 -0.72 -17.17
N TRP A 381 -16.97 -0.87 -16.52
CA TRP A 381 -18.28 -0.74 -17.16
C TRP A 381 -18.69 0.70 -17.49
N ASN A 382 -18.15 1.68 -16.76
CA ASN A 382 -18.28 3.08 -17.09
C ASN A 382 -17.00 3.52 -17.83
N ARG A 383 -16.22 4.44 -17.27
CA ARG A 383 -15.01 5.01 -17.92
C ARG A 383 -13.73 4.41 -17.35
N GLY A 384 -12.61 4.65 -18.03
CA GLY A 384 -11.29 4.40 -17.46
C GLY A 384 -10.97 5.44 -16.38
N ILE A 385 -10.83 6.69 -16.81
CA ILE A 385 -10.73 7.87 -15.94
C ILE A 385 -11.94 8.76 -16.21
N ASP A 386 -12.69 9.07 -15.15
CA ASP A 386 -13.86 9.94 -15.13
C ASP A 386 -13.57 11.15 -14.23
N THR A 387 -13.57 12.34 -14.80
CA THR A 387 -13.54 13.57 -14.02
C THR A 387 -14.79 14.38 -14.31
N GLY A 388 -15.45 14.86 -13.27
CA GLY A 388 -16.59 15.72 -13.55
C GLY A 388 -17.35 16.29 -12.37
N ILE A 389 -18.12 17.33 -12.68
CA ILE A 389 -18.99 18.00 -11.73
C ILE A 389 -20.35 17.32 -11.73
N SER A 390 -20.88 17.01 -10.55
CA SER A 390 -22.31 16.69 -10.41
C SER A 390 -23.09 17.96 -10.04
N GLY A 391 -24.18 18.20 -10.77
CA GLY A 391 -25.01 19.40 -10.63
C GLY A 391 -24.45 20.65 -11.35
N THR A 392 -24.98 21.83 -11.01
CA THR A 392 -24.54 23.11 -11.57
C THR A 392 -23.19 23.51 -10.98
N GLN A 393 -22.22 23.83 -11.84
CA GLN A 393 -20.88 24.27 -11.43
C GLN A 393 -20.91 25.55 -10.58
N SER A 394 -20.11 25.58 -9.54
CA SER A 394 -19.97 26.65 -8.55
C SER A 394 -18.58 26.55 -7.88
N THR A 395 -18.20 27.54 -7.08
CA THR A 395 -16.92 27.55 -6.35
C THR A 395 -16.80 26.43 -5.31
N THR A 396 -17.89 25.74 -4.97
CA THR A 396 -17.91 24.68 -3.95
C THR A 396 -17.94 23.27 -4.52
N ASN A 397 -18.08 23.11 -5.84
CA ASN A 397 -18.16 21.81 -6.52
C ASN A 397 -17.36 21.75 -7.84
N ASP A 398 -16.40 22.65 -8.02
CA ASP A 398 -15.59 22.72 -9.24
C ASP A 398 -14.48 21.64 -9.26
N VAL A 399 -14.01 21.31 -10.46
CA VAL A 399 -12.97 20.32 -10.75
C VAL A 399 -11.94 20.98 -11.66
N THR A 400 -10.75 21.31 -11.14
CA THR A 400 -9.82 22.15 -11.91
C THR A 400 -8.34 22.00 -11.54
N ASN A 401 -7.44 22.43 -12.42
CA ASN A 401 -5.98 22.37 -12.22
C ASN A 401 -5.45 20.93 -12.06
N PHE A 402 -5.99 19.98 -12.82
CA PHE A 402 -5.51 18.61 -12.79
C PHE A 402 -4.35 18.39 -13.75
N THR A 403 -3.45 17.48 -13.39
CA THR A 403 -2.52 16.84 -14.32
C THR A 403 -2.92 15.39 -14.51
N ILE A 404 -3.36 15.04 -15.72
CA ILE A 404 -3.74 13.68 -16.10
C ILE A 404 -2.74 13.21 -17.15
N SER A 405 -1.73 12.44 -16.73
CA SER A 405 -0.61 12.10 -17.61
C SER A 405 -0.18 10.65 -17.58
N ASP A 406 0.36 10.17 -18.70
CA ASP A 406 1.05 8.86 -18.75
C ASP A 406 0.18 7.67 -18.32
N ASN A 407 -1.16 7.81 -18.35
CA ASN A 407 -2.08 6.73 -17.99
C ASN A 407 -2.32 5.81 -19.20
N HIS A 408 -2.56 4.52 -18.93
CA HIS A 408 -2.94 3.53 -19.92
C HIS A 408 -4.41 3.13 -19.71
N LEU A 409 -5.26 3.51 -20.66
CA LEU A 409 -6.70 3.28 -20.61
C LEU A 409 -7.09 2.38 -21.76
N ARG A 410 -7.73 1.24 -21.46
CA ARG A 410 -8.00 0.23 -22.47
C ARG A 410 -9.34 -0.44 -22.26
N ASP A 411 -10.13 -0.56 -23.32
CA ASP A 411 -11.33 -1.40 -23.33
C ASP A 411 -12.27 -1.18 -22.13
N ASN A 412 -12.50 0.08 -21.73
CA ASN A 412 -13.60 0.45 -20.84
C ASN A 412 -14.88 0.63 -21.69
N ARG A 413 -16.06 0.33 -21.16
CA ARG A 413 -17.30 0.27 -21.96
C ARG A 413 -17.75 1.63 -22.49
N GLU A 414 -17.69 2.68 -21.65
CA GLU A 414 -17.96 4.06 -22.02
C GLU A 414 -16.67 4.75 -22.51
N THR A 415 -16.64 6.09 -22.52
CA THR A 415 -15.43 6.84 -22.91
C THR A 415 -14.22 6.44 -22.07
N GLN A 416 -13.05 6.26 -22.69
CA GLN A 416 -11.86 5.82 -21.97
C GLN A 416 -11.37 6.91 -20.99
N LEU A 417 -11.19 8.15 -21.47
CA LEU A 417 -10.81 9.31 -20.67
C LEU A 417 -11.87 10.41 -20.81
N TRP A 418 -12.61 10.66 -19.73
CA TRP A 418 -13.74 11.57 -19.72
C TRP A 418 -13.52 12.77 -18.80
N LEU A 419 -13.79 13.95 -19.32
CA LEU A 419 -13.77 15.22 -18.60
C LEU A 419 -15.14 15.87 -18.71
N TYR A 420 -15.71 16.33 -17.61
CA TYR A 420 -17.04 16.94 -17.59
C TYR A 420 -17.09 18.16 -16.67
N GLY A 421 -16.92 19.34 -17.26
CA GLY A 421 -16.72 20.58 -16.49
C GLY A 421 -15.35 20.64 -15.80
N THR A 422 -14.41 19.77 -16.18
CA THR A 422 -13.03 19.80 -15.70
C THR A 422 -12.25 20.89 -16.41
N ASN A 423 -11.70 21.84 -15.66
CA ASN A 423 -11.16 23.08 -16.19
C ASN A 423 -9.67 23.27 -15.88
N ASN A 424 -8.99 24.13 -16.66
CA ASN A 424 -7.59 24.53 -16.45
C ASN A 424 -6.63 23.35 -16.24
N SER A 425 -6.91 22.22 -16.88
CA SER A 425 -6.23 20.95 -16.64
C SER A 425 -5.36 20.55 -17.83
N ARG A 426 -4.33 19.75 -17.55
CA ARG A 426 -3.39 19.25 -18.55
C ARG A 426 -3.58 17.74 -18.72
N ILE A 427 -3.88 17.32 -19.94
CA ILE A 427 -4.12 15.94 -20.34
C ILE A 427 -3.01 15.58 -21.32
N SER A 428 -1.97 14.89 -20.84
CA SER A 428 -0.76 14.69 -21.63
C SER A 428 -0.22 13.28 -21.64
N ASN A 429 0.24 12.80 -22.80
CA ASN A 429 0.95 11.51 -22.92
C ASN A 429 0.15 10.28 -22.48
N ASN A 430 -1.19 10.36 -22.42
CA ASN A 430 -2.00 9.20 -22.11
C ASN A 430 -2.09 8.27 -23.32
N SER A 431 -2.15 6.97 -23.03
CA SER A 431 -2.27 5.87 -23.99
C SER A 431 -3.68 5.31 -23.92
N VAL A 432 -4.50 5.59 -24.92
CA VAL A 432 -5.91 5.19 -25.01
C VAL A 432 -6.10 4.20 -26.14
N PHE A 433 -6.57 3.00 -25.81
CA PHE A 433 -6.70 1.90 -26.77
C PHE A 433 -8.07 1.21 -26.67
N GLU A 434 -8.60 0.81 -27.81
CA GLU A 434 -9.64 -0.21 -27.87
C GLU A 434 -9.21 -1.37 -28.77
N THR A 435 -9.39 -2.58 -28.28
CA THR A 435 -9.03 -3.83 -28.92
C THR A 435 -10.27 -4.68 -29.19
N SER A 436 -10.09 -5.87 -29.76
CA SER A 436 -11.18 -6.83 -29.92
C SER A 436 -11.79 -7.29 -28.58
N GLU A 437 -11.06 -7.17 -27.46
CA GLU A 437 -11.57 -7.51 -26.12
C GLU A 437 -12.80 -6.68 -25.75
N TYR A 438 -12.89 -5.42 -26.19
CA TYR A 438 -14.09 -4.60 -25.98
C TYR A 438 -15.34 -5.30 -26.51
N ASN A 439 -15.27 -5.92 -27.70
CA ASN A 439 -16.43 -6.56 -28.31
C ASN A 439 -16.82 -7.83 -27.53
N THR A 440 -15.83 -8.56 -27.01
CA THR A 440 -16.06 -9.72 -26.14
C THR A 440 -16.77 -9.32 -24.85
N LEU A 441 -16.35 -8.24 -24.21
CA LEU A 441 -16.88 -7.81 -22.92
C LEU A 441 -18.20 -7.03 -23.04
N PHE A 442 -18.29 -6.14 -24.01
CA PHE A 442 -19.34 -5.12 -24.09
C PHE A 442 -20.05 -5.05 -25.43
N GLY A 443 -19.76 -5.93 -26.40
CA GLY A 443 -20.30 -5.83 -27.76
C GLY A 443 -21.83 -5.77 -27.82
N THR A 444 -22.53 -6.51 -26.97
CA THR A 444 -24.01 -6.51 -26.85
C THR A 444 -24.56 -5.30 -26.08
N GLN A 445 -23.70 -4.57 -25.39
CA GLN A 445 -24.04 -3.48 -24.46
C GLN A 445 -23.21 -2.22 -24.77
N ALA A 446 -22.77 -2.09 -26.02
CA ALA A 446 -21.89 -1.04 -26.51
C ALA A 446 -22.52 0.34 -26.30
N SER A 447 -21.74 1.29 -25.78
CA SER A 447 -22.22 2.67 -25.63
C SER A 447 -22.21 3.43 -26.95
N ALA A 448 -23.34 4.09 -27.25
CA ALA A 448 -23.51 4.95 -28.42
C ALA A 448 -22.77 6.30 -28.31
N THR A 449 -22.24 6.64 -27.13
CA THR A 449 -21.55 7.91 -26.88
C THR A 449 -20.07 7.74 -26.52
N ARG A 450 -19.55 6.51 -26.58
CA ARG A 450 -18.16 6.23 -26.23
C ARG A 450 -17.18 6.93 -27.16
N ALA A 451 -16.08 7.37 -26.58
CA ALA A 451 -14.95 7.95 -27.28
C ALA A 451 -13.62 7.50 -26.67
N GLY A 452 -12.51 7.77 -27.36
CA GLY A 452 -11.19 7.68 -26.73
C GLY A 452 -11.02 8.73 -25.64
N ILE A 453 -11.02 10.01 -26.02
CA ILE A 453 -10.99 11.14 -25.07
C ILE A 453 -12.18 12.05 -25.34
N ALA A 454 -12.94 12.42 -24.30
CA ALA A 454 -14.04 13.37 -24.44
C ALA A 454 -14.02 14.45 -23.35
N LEU A 455 -14.20 15.69 -23.79
CA LEU A 455 -14.35 16.88 -22.95
C LEU A 455 -15.83 17.27 -22.90
N GLY A 456 -16.67 16.44 -22.27
CA GLY A 456 -18.07 16.70 -22.00
C GLY A 456 -18.96 16.76 -23.25
N LEU A 457 -20.26 16.51 -23.06
CA LEU A 457 -21.28 16.65 -24.12
C LEU A 457 -22.30 17.76 -23.81
N SER A 458 -22.56 18.06 -22.52
CA SER A 458 -23.56 19.05 -22.07
C SER A 458 -23.02 20.16 -21.16
N SER A 459 -21.98 19.91 -20.36
CA SER A 459 -21.26 20.93 -19.60
C SER A 459 -19.91 21.20 -20.25
N ALA A 460 -19.70 22.45 -20.67
CA ALA A 460 -18.51 22.86 -21.40
C ALA A 460 -17.28 22.89 -20.48
N CYS A 461 -16.20 22.23 -20.92
CA CYS A 461 -14.90 22.36 -20.27
C CYS A 461 -14.23 23.67 -20.71
N VAL A 462 -13.26 24.16 -19.93
CA VAL A 462 -12.59 25.44 -20.21
C VAL A 462 -11.08 25.33 -19.97
N ASN A 463 -10.28 25.93 -20.86
CA ASN A 463 -8.83 26.15 -20.70
C ASN A 463 -7.96 24.90 -20.48
N ASN A 464 -8.42 23.74 -20.95
CA ASN A 464 -7.60 22.52 -20.89
C ASN A 464 -6.51 22.45 -21.98
N VAL A 465 -5.41 21.79 -21.67
CA VAL A 465 -4.33 21.48 -22.62
C VAL A 465 -4.31 19.99 -22.91
N ILE A 466 -4.37 19.63 -24.19
CA ILE A 466 -4.42 18.25 -24.68
C ILE A 466 -3.25 18.03 -25.63
N GLU A 467 -2.25 17.24 -25.23
CA GLU A 467 -1.03 17.04 -26.04
C GLU A 467 -0.36 15.68 -25.82
N GLY A 468 0.37 15.18 -26.82
CA GLY A 468 1.14 13.94 -26.73
C GLY A 468 0.31 12.66 -26.50
N ASN A 469 -1.02 12.74 -26.46
CA ASN A 469 -1.86 11.56 -26.22
C ASN A 469 -1.88 10.66 -27.47
N THR A 470 -1.88 9.35 -27.25
CA THR A 470 -2.11 8.37 -28.30
C THR A 470 -3.49 7.77 -28.11
N VAL A 471 -4.37 7.96 -29.10
CA VAL A 471 -5.75 7.45 -29.11
C VAL A 471 -5.91 6.55 -30.32
N ILE A 472 -6.10 5.25 -30.08
CA ILE A 472 -6.30 4.24 -31.11
C ILE A 472 -7.55 3.44 -30.73
N VAL A 473 -8.68 3.80 -31.34
CA VAL A 473 -9.98 3.17 -31.07
C VAL A 473 -10.47 2.37 -32.26
N GLN A 474 -11.47 1.52 -32.07
CA GLN A 474 -12.03 0.73 -33.17
C GLN A 474 -12.73 1.61 -34.21
N SER A 475 -12.84 1.13 -35.46
CA SER A 475 -13.60 1.83 -36.51
C SER A 475 -15.10 1.92 -36.22
N THR A 476 -15.62 1.04 -35.37
CA THR A 476 -17.01 1.03 -34.90
C THR A 476 -17.27 1.99 -33.76
N THR A 477 -16.22 2.55 -33.15
CA THR A 477 -16.36 3.49 -32.04
C THR A 477 -16.88 4.83 -32.59
N PRO A 478 -17.94 5.42 -32.02
CA PRO A 478 -18.56 6.62 -32.57
C PRO A 478 -17.55 7.75 -32.79
N TYR A 479 -16.70 7.99 -31.78
CA TYR A 479 -15.80 9.14 -31.78
C TYR A 479 -14.39 8.75 -31.36
N SER A 480 -13.38 9.17 -32.12
CA SER A 480 -12.00 9.11 -31.62
C SER A 480 -11.80 10.08 -30.46
N VAL A 481 -12.11 11.36 -30.71
CA VAL A 481 -12.10 12.40 -29.67
C VAL A 481 -13.27 13.37 -29.78
N VAL A 482 -13.67 13.91 -28.63
CA VAL A 482 -14.68 14.97 -28.51
C VAL A 482 -14.09 16.14 -27.73
N TYR A 483 -14.02 17.31 -28.35
CA TYR A 483 -13.47 18.54 -27.79
C TYR A 483 -14.56 19.60 -27.71
N ASN A 484 -15.43 19.48 -26.71
CA ASN A 484 -16.43 20.48 -26.40
C ASN A 484 -15.90 21.44 -25.33
N GLY A 485 -16.30 22.71 -25.43
CA GLY A 485 -15.79 23.78 -24.58
C GLY A 485 -14.83 24.74 -25.28
N THR A 486 -14.23 25.64 -24.48
CA THR A 486 -13.51 26.81 -25.00
C THR A 486 -12.16 27.02 -24.32
N GLY A 487 -11.28 27.78 -24.95
CA GLY A 487 -9.94 28.09 -24.44
C GLY A 487 -8.97 26.92 -24.46
N HIS A 488 -9.34 25.78 -25.06
CA HIS A 488 -8.49 24.60 -25.11
C HIS A 488 -7.27 24.82 -26.00
N LYS A 489 -6.13 24.26 -25.60
CA LYS A 489 -4.99 24.04 -26.49
C LYS A 489 -5.01 22.58 -26.95
N ILE A 490 -5.24 22.35 -28.24
CA ILE A 490 -5.22 21.02 -28.86
C ILE A 490 -3.95 20.92 -29.70
N SER A 491 -2.97 20.16 -29.21
CA SER A 491 -1.67 20.05 -29.86
C SER A 491 -1.67 19.09 -31.06
N ALA A 492 -0.85 19.38 -32.06
CA ALA A 492 -0.59 18.49 -33.19
C ALA A 492 0.22 17.24 -32.79
N SER A 493 0.74 17.20 -31.57
CA SER A 493 1.45 16.05 -31.00
C SER A 493 0.54 14.88 -30.63
N ASN A 494 -0.79 15.07 -30.57
CA ASN A 494 -1.72 13.98 -30.33
C ASN A 494 -1.79 13.05 -31.56
N ARG A 495 -1.66 11.74 -31.35
CA ARG A 495 -1.83 10.71 -32.37
C ARG A 495 -3.22 10.11 -32.24
N ILE A 496 -4.10 10.36 -33.22
CA ILE A 496 -5.50 9.94 -33.17
C ILE A 496 -5.83 9.07 -34.39
N LEU A 497 -6.26 7.83 -34.15
CA LEU A 497 -6.57 6.83 -35.18
C LEU A 497 -7.86 6.08 -34.83
N GLY A 498 -8.64 5.77 -35.88
CA GLY A 498 -9.90 5.04 -35.76
C GLY A 498 -11.10 5.94 -35.50
N GLY A 499 -12.19 5.33 -35.02
CA GLY A 499 -13.48 5.96 -34.81
C GLY A 499 -14.23 6.27 -36.12
N GLN A 500 -15.55 6.34 -36.05
CA GLN A 500 -16.39 6.73 -37.18
C GLN A 500 -16.23 8.21 -37.50
N THR A 501 -16.08 9.05 -36.46
CA THR A 501 -15.74 10.46 -36.59
C THR A 501 -14.47 10.77 -35.79
N THR A 502 -13.47 11.36 -36.45
CA THR A 502 -12.15 11.56 -35.83
C THR A 502 -12.17 12.67 -34.75
N TYR A 503 -12.90 13.78 -34.98
CA TYR A 503 -13.00 14.91 -34.03
C TYR A 503 -14.40 15.50 -34.00
N ILE A 504 -14.90 15.82 -32.80
CA ILE A 504 -16.15 16.57 -32.63
C ILE A 504 -15.93 17.83 -31.81
N PHE A 505 -16.20 18.98 -32.42
CA PHE A 505 -16.13 20.31 -31.78
C PHE A 505 -17.50 20.94 -31.54
N GLY A 506 -18.61 20.25 -31.84
CA GLY A 506 -19.97 20.79 -31.70
C GLY A 506 -20.36 21.89 -32.71
N THR A 507 -19.49 22.88 -32.94
CA THR A 507 -19.69 23.98 -33.91
C THR A 507 -18.40 24.38 -34.62
N ASP A 508 -18.52 25.05 -35.77
CA ASP A 508 -17.38 25.60 -36.50
C ASP A 508 -16.64 26.69 -35.69
N ALA A 509 -17.36 27.49 -34.90
CA ALA A 509 -16.74 28.53 -34.07
C ALA A 509 -15.84 27.93 -32.98
N LEU A 510 -16.28 26.83 -32.36
CA LEU A 510 -15.49 26.07 -31.39
C LEU A 510 -14.22 25.52 -32.01
N ARG A 511 -14.31 25.03 -33.24
CA ARG A 511 -13.17 24.49 -33.98
C ARG A 511 -12.18 25.58 -34.44
N LEU A 512 -12.68 26.72 -34.91
CA LEU A 512 -11.89 27.72 -35.63
C LEU A 512 -11.34 28.85 -34.75
N TYR A 513 -12.10 29.28 -33.73
CA TYR A 513 -11.83 30.55 -33.04
C TYR A 513 -11.82 30.45 -31.51
N PHE A 514 -12.65 29.58 -30.92
CA PHE A 514 -12.72 29.49 -29.45
C PHE A 514 -11.69 28.56 -28.83
N ASN A 515 -10.97 27.78 -29.63
CA ASN A 515 -9.90 26.89 -29.17
C ASN A 515 -8.63 27.10 -30.01
N ASN A 516 -7.47 26.93 -29.39
CA ASN A 516 -6.18 26.92 -30.07
C ASN A 516 -5.87 25.51 -30.60
N VAL A 517 -6.30 25.24 -31.82
CA VAL A 517 -6.03 23.98 -32.52
C VAL A 517 -4.74 24.14 -33.35
N GLU A 518 -3.69 23.42 -32.98
CA GLU A 518 -2.38 23.50 -33.66
C GLU A 518 -2.44 22.92 -35.07
N PHE A 519 -3.26 21.88 -35.29
CA PHE A 519 -3.48 21.32 -36.62
C PHE A 519 -4.83 20.62 -36.73
N TYR A 520 -5.62 20.98 -37.75
CA TYR A 520 -6.83 20.25 -38.16
C TYR A 520 -7.10 20.45 -39.65
N GLN A 521 -7.63 19.43 -40.32
CA GLN A 521 -8.05 19.51 -41.72
C GLN A 521 -9.52 19.09 -41.87
N GLY A 522 -10.27 19.84 -42.67
CA GLY A 522 -11.64 19.49 -43.00
C GLY A 522 -12.00 19.89 -44.43
N THR A 523 -13.18 19.44 -44.87
CA THR A 523 -13.76 19.75 -46.18
C THR A 523 -15.05 20.55 -46.04
N PHE A 524 -15.45 21.25 -47.09
CA PHE A 524 -16.72 21.97 -47.19
C PHE A 524 -17.14 22.12 -48.65
N SER A 525 -18.38 22.53 -48.89
CA SER A 525 -18.92 22.75 -50.25
C SER A 525 -19.17 24.24 -50.49
N PRO A 526 -18.23 24.96 -51.12
CA PRO A 526 -18.39 26.38 -51.43
C PRO A 526 -19.67 26.66 -52.23
N GLN A 527 -20.31 27.81 -51.96
CA GLN A 527 -21.48 28.29 -52.69
C GLN A 527 -21.17 29.62 -53.39
N LEU A 528 -21.78 29.85 -54.56
CA LEU A 528 -21.70 31.12 -55.28
C LEU A 528 -22.85 32.02 -54.80
N ILE A 529 -22.55 33.17 -54.17
CA ILE A 529 -23.59 34.06 -53.60
C ILE A 529 -24.14 35.05 -54.65
N VAL A 530 -23.39 35.38 -55.71
CA VAL A 530 -23.89 36.25 -56.78
C VAL A 530 -23.27 35.87 -58.13
N GLY A 531 -24.13 35.66 -59.13
CA GLY A 531 -23.73 35.49 -60.53
C GLY A 531 -24.96 35.39 -61.43
N SER A 532 -25.48 36.52 -61.91
CA SER A 532 -26.44 36.47 -63.01
C SER A 532 -25.76 35.86 -64.23
N GLY A 533 -26.32 34.76 -64.76
CA GLY A 533 -25.75 34.04 -65.90
C GLY A 533 -24.58 33.09 -65.60
N LEU A 534 -24.27 32.82 -64.33
CA LEU A 534 -23.28 31.82 -63.91
C LEU A 534 -23.98 30.68 -63.17
N THR A 535 -23.58 29.45 -63.44
CA THR A 535 -24.05 28.23 -62.75
C THR A 535 -22.85 27.50 -62.16
N LEU A 536 -22.91 27.21 -60.86
CA LEU A 536 -21.90 26.39 -60.20
C LEU A 536 -22.23 24.91 -60.44
N SER A 537 -21.42 24.24 -61.26
CA SER A 537 -21.62 22.84 -61.65
C SER A 537 -21.01 21.84 -60.65
N SER A 538 -19.89 22.21 -60.03
CA SER A 538 -19.32 21.48 -58.89
C SER A 538 -18.44 22.41 -58.06
N SER A 539 -18.35 22.12 -56.76
CA SER A 539 -17.43 22.81 -55.86
C SER A 539 -16.84 21.83 -54.86
N THR A 540 -15.60 22.07 -54.47
CA THR A 540 -14.96 21.36 -53.37
C THR A 540 -14.06 22.34 -52.65
N GLY A 541 -14.22 22.43 -51.34
CA GLY A 541 -13.40 23.23 -50.46
C GLY A 541 -12.70 22.34 -49.44
N ARG A 542 -11.47 22.70 -49.09
CA ARG A 542 -10.74 22.18 -47.95
C ARG A 542 -10.30 23.36 -47.09
N TYR A 543 -10.23 23.16 -45.78
CA TYR A 543 -9.57 24.13 -44.90
C TYR A 543 -8.62 23.41 -43.96
N THR A 544 -7.53 24.11 -43.61
CA THR A 544 -6.57 23.68 -42.59
C THR A 544 -6.50 24.74 -41.51
N ILE A 545 -6.68 24.34 -40.26
CA ILE A 545 -6.48 25.19 -39.09
C ILE A 545 -5.07 24.94 -38.59
N LYS A 546 -4.31 26.02 -38.38
CA LYS A 546 -2.96 25.96 -37.81
C LYS A 546 -2.72 27.17 -36.92
N SER A 547 -2.78 26.97 -35.60
CA SER A 547 -2.42 27.98 -34.58
C SER A 547 -3.15 29.32 -34.79
N GLY A 548 -4.48 29.28 -34.85
CA GLY A 548 -5.31 30.48 -35.04
C GLY A 548 -5.36 31.03 -36.47
N ARG A 549 -4.76 30.34 -37.45
CA ARG A 549 -4.92 30.64 -38.88
C ARG A 549 -5.74 29.57 -39.57
N VAL A 550 -6.64 29.98 -40.45
CA VAL A 550 -7.42 29.09 -41.30
C VAL A 550 -6.99 29.30 -42.76
N ASN A 551 -6.42 28.27 -43.37
CA ASN A 551 -6.06 28.28 -44.79
C ASN A 551 -7.14 27.56 -45.58
N PHE A 552 -7.62 28.15 -46.67
CA PHE A 552 -8.62 27.54 -47.55
C PHE A 552 -7.99 27.12 -48.88
N ASP A 553 -8.40 25.96 -49.38
CA ASP A 553 -8.14 25.49 -50.74
C ASP A 553 -9.50 25.23 -51.40
N ILE A 554 -9.82 25.99 -52.45
CA ILE A 554 -11.16 26.05 -53.04
C ILE A 554 -11.04 25.75 -54.53
N SER A 555 -11.77 24.72 -54.97
CA SER A 555 -11.95 24.36 -56.37
C SER A 555 -13.42 24.60 -56.79
N LEU A 556 -13.63 25.35 -57.86
CA LEU A 556 -14.95 25.68 -58.40
C LEU A 556 -15.00 25.37 -59.90
N THR A 557 -16.08 24.72 -60.34
CA THR A 557 -16.39 24.52 -61.76
C THR A 557 -17.63 25.34 -62.11
N ILE A 558 -17.47 26.38 -62.91
CA ILE A 558 -18.54 27.33 -63.24
C ILE A 558 -18.85 27.25 -64.74
N THR A 559 -20.14 27.20 -65.08
CA THR A 559 -20.66 27.32 -66.45
C THR A 559 -21.37 28.67 -66.62
N ALA A 560 -21.25 29.29 -67.79
CA ALA A 560 -21.88 30.58 -68.10
C ALA A 560 -22.89 30.44 -69.24
N SER A 561 -23.99 31.19 -69.22
CA SER A 561 -25.08 31.08 -70.20
C SER A 561 -25.00 32.00 -71.43
N SER A 562 -23.85 32.63 -71.74
CA SER A 562 -23.62 33.32 -73.04
C SER A 562 -22.12 33.61 -73.34
N PRO A 563 -21.63 33.49 -74.59
CA PRO A 563 -20.19 33.60 -74.92
C PRO A 563 -19.67 35.03 -75.19
N THR A 564 -20.41 36.09 -74.89
CA THR A 564 -20.00 37.48 -75.22
C THR A 564 -20.05 38.42 -74.02
N VAL A 565 -19.19 38.20 -73.03
CA VAL A 565 -18.63 39.29 -72.23
C VAL A 565 -17.15 39.00 -72.06
N SER A 566 -16.30 39.92 -72.51
CA SER A 566 -14.86 39.90 -72.31
C SER A 566 -14.54 39.81 -70.82
N VAL A 567 -14.22 38.61 -70.34
CA VAL A 567 -13.71 38.41 -69.00
C VAL A 567 -12.21 38.68 -69.03
N ASN A 568 -11.80 39.84 -68.52
CA ASN A 568 -10.40 40.13 -68.21
C ASN A 568 -9.94 39.21 -67.06
N HIS A 569 -9.66 37.95 -67.36
CA HIS A 569 -8.98 37.05 -66.45
C HIS A 569 -7.49 37.39 -66.42
N ARG A 570 -7.09 38.28 -65.51
CA ARG A 570 -5.75 38.18 -64.91
C ARG A 570 -5.84 37.20 -63.74
N ILE A 571 -5.85 35.90 -64.05
CA ILE A 571 -5.46 34.89 -63.07
C ILE A 571 -3.94 34.75 -63.19
N TYR A 572 -3.21 35.55 -62.41
CA TYR A 572 -1.83 35.20 -62.10
C TYR A 572 -1.88 34.07 -61.07
N SER A 573 -1.67 32.85 -61.57
CA SER A 573 -1.41 31.67 -60.76
C SER A 573 -0.17 31.91 -59.89
N ARG A 574 -0.22 31.36 -58.66
CA ARG A 574 0.65 31.62 -57.49
C ARG A 574 0.27 32.85 -56.65
N GLY A 575 -0.97 32.89 -56.20
CA GLY A 575 -1.42 33.78 -55.12
C GLY A 575 -1.82 32.96 -53.91
N ILE A 576 -1.03 33.05 -52.83
CA ILE A 576 -1.51 32.85 -51.47
C ILE A 576 -2.73 33.77 -51.31
N ILE A 577 -3.94 33.22 -51.23
CA ILE A 577 -5.09 33.99 -50.74
C ILE A 577 -4.91 34.07 -49.22
N CYS A 578 -4.08 35.02 -48.80
CA CYS A 578 -3.98 35.41 -47.41
C CYS A 578 -5.18 36.31 -47.13
N ILE A 579 -6.32 35.72 -46.76
CA ILE A 579 -7.37 36.47 -46.10
C ILE A 579 -6.85 36.72 -44.68
N SER A 580 -6.09 37.80 -44.53
CA SER A 580 -5.88 38.46 -43.24
C SER A 580 -7.19 39.12 -42.86
N THR A 581 -8.11 38.37 -42.24
CA THR A 581 -9.25 38.97 -41.51
C THR A 581 -8.73 39.54 -40.19
N ARG A 582 -8.02 40.67 -40.29
CA ARG A 582 -7.90 41.62 -39.18
C ARG A 582 -8.92 42.73 -39.40
N GLN A 583 -10.21 42.37 -39.38
CA GLN A 583 -11.29 43.35 -39.24
C GLN A 583 -12.54 42.68 -38.67
N ILE A 584 -12.70 42.88 -37.36
CA ILE A 584 -13.93 43.24 -36.65
C ILE A 584 -15.23 42.84 -37.37
N LEU A 585 -15.93 41.87 -36.81
CA LEU A 585 -17.39 41.84 -36.84
C LEU A 585 -17.89 41.37 -35.47
N GLN A 586 -18.27 42.37 -34.66
CA GLN A 586 -19.29 42.18 -33.64
C GLN A 586 -20.57 41.70 -34.33
N ARG A 587 -21.00 40.48 -34.03
CA ARG A 587 -22.31 40.15 -33.46
C ARG A 587 -22.38 38.66 -33.15
#